data_AF-A0A7Y9QYZ2-F1
#
_entry.id   AF-A0A7Y9QYZ2-F1
#
_cell.length_a   1.000
_cell.length_b   1.000
_cell.length_c   1.000
_cell.angle_alpha   90.00
_cell.angle_beta   90.00
_cell.angle_gamma   90.00
#
_symmetry.space_group_name_H-M   'P 1'
#
loop_
_entity.id
_entity.type
_entity.pdbx_description
1 polymer ?
#
loop_
_entity_poly.entity_id
_entity_poly.type
_entity_poly.pdbx_seq_one_letter_code
_entity_poly.pdbx_strand_id
1 'polypeptide(L)'
;MSLPPQLLIVAEDVLSLEVLKKVLIATGRAHDIFREVNERGFGNIRKGIPKYLGASRGMRHVVLTDLDQAPCAPSLRRDWGVAEVPEGLQFRVAVRETEAWLLADRAGFAQFAKVDVKKVPAEPERLPDPKQALVNLVRGSRSKRLVAEIVPPQGGSRVSMGPLYNERLSEFVREHWDVSVASEVAPSLLRTVERLRSFL
;
A
#
# COMPACT_ATOMS: atom_id res chain seq x y z
N MET A 1 26.45 5.93 -18.79
CA MET A 1 25.32 5.34 -18.03
C MET A 1 24.06 6.08 -18.44
N SER A 2 23.01 5.38 -18.84
CA SER A 2 21.70 6.01 -19.09
C SER A 2 21.14 6.56 -17.78
N LEU A 3 20.49 7.72 -17.83
CA LEU A 3 19.78 8.27 -16.67
C LEU A 3 18.69 7.28 -16.21
N PRO A 4 18.45 7.15 -14.89
CA PRO A 4 17.37 6.31 -14.40
C PRO A 4 16.01 6.82 -14.94
N PRO A 5 15.04 5.94 -15.16
CA PRO A 5 13.70 6.35 -15.56
C PRO A 5 13.05 7.23 -14.50
N GLN A 6 12.45 8.33 -14.94
CA GLN A 6 11.65 9.19 -14.08
C GLN A 6 10.23 8.64 -13.91
N LEU A 7 9.77 8.61 -12.67
CA LEU A 7 8.45 8.12 -12.28
C LEU A 7 7.59 9.23 -11.70
N LEU A 8 6.34 9.26 -12.12
CA LEU A 8 5.25 9.83 -11.33
C LEU A 8 4.55 8.69 -10.60
N ILE A 9 4.50 8.77 -9.27
CA ILE A 9 3.79 7.78 -8.44
C ILE A 9 2.48 8.36 -7.92
N VAL A 10 1.43 7.55 -7.93
CA VAL A 10 0.08 7.90 -7.48
C VAL A 10 -0.38 6.86 -6.49
N ALA A 11 -0.89 7.29 -5.34
CA ALA A 11 -1.56 6.39 -4.42
C ALA A 11 -2.73 7.06 -3.69
N GLU A 12 -3.50 6.24 -2.98
CA GLU A 12 -4.76 6.64 -2.34
C GLU A 12 -4.53 7.64 -1.22
N ASP A 13 -3.53 7.38 -0.38
CA ASP A 13 -3.19 8.17 0.79
C ASP A 13 -1.68 8.21 1.02
N VAL A 14 -1.28 8.82 2.14
CA VAL A 14 0.12 8.98 2.52
C VAL A 14 0.79 7.62 2.78
N LEU A 15 0.09 6.71 3.46
CA LEU A 15 0.65 5.40 3.79
C LEU A 15 0.91 4.58 2.52
N SER A 16 -0.05 4.58 1.59
CA SER A 16 0.05 3.88 0.31
C SER A 16 1.19 4.43 -0.55
N LEU A 17 1.46 5.74 -0.51
CA LEU A 17 2.63 6.33 -1.17
C LEU A 17 3.95 5.81 -0.56
N GLU A 18 4.05 5.80 0.77
CA GLU A 18 5.26 5.35 1.46
C GLU A 18 5.50 3.85 1.21
N VAL A 19 4.44 3.04 1.18
CA VAL A 19 4.50 1.63 0.79
C VAL A 19 5.01 1.50 -0.65
N LEU A 20 4.44 2.25 -1.59
CA LEU A 20 4.86 2.19 -3.00
C LEU A 20 6.34 2.56 -3.16
N LYS A 21 6.83 3.58 -2.44
CA LYS A 21 8.24 3.97 -2.43
C LYS A 21 9.14 2.84 -1.92
N LYS A 22 8.78 2.22 -0.79
CA LYS A 22 9.53 1.09 -0.23
C LYS A 22 9.55 -0.11 -1.19
N VAL A 23 8.43 -0.39 -1.85
CA VAL A 23 8.32 -1.45 -2.88
C VAL A 23 9.20 -1.14 -4.09
N LEU A 24 9.22 0.09 -4.59
CA LEU A 24 10.07 0.50 -5.70
C LEU A 24 11.56 0.32 -5.36
N ILE A 25 11.98 0.69 -4.15
CA ILE A 25 13.35 0.43 -3.65
C ILE A 25 13.65 -1.08 -3.63
N ALA A 26 12.72 -1.89 -3.14
CA ALA A 26 12.87 -3.35 -3.06
C ALA A 26 12.97 -4.05 -4.42
N THR A 27 12.64 -3.37 -5.53
CA THR A 27 12.87 -3.93 -6.87
C THR A 27 14.36 -4.11 -7.19
N GLY A 28 15.24 -3.33 -6.53
CA GLY A 28 16.67 -3.27 -6.82
C GLY A 28 17.02 -2.55 -8.13
N ARG A 29 16.06 -1.87 -8.76
CA ARG A 29 16.26 -1.11 -10.01
C ARG A 29 16.44 0.37 -9.72
N ALA A 30 17.39 0.99 -10.41
CA ALA A 30 17.57 2.43 -10.35
C ALA A 30 16.35 3.14 -10.96
N HIS A 31 15.83 4.15 -10.26
CA HIS A 31 14.68 4.96 -10.67
C HIS A 31 14.78 6.33 -9.98
N ASP A 32 14.06 7.31 -10.52
CA ASP A 32 13.94 8.64 -9.92
C ASP A 32 12.46 8.99 -9.73
N ILE A 33 12.05 9.33 -8.52
CA ILE A 33 10.66 9.72 -8.24
C ILE A 33 10.55 11.22 -8.48
N PHE A 34 10.13 11.58 -9.69
CA PHE A 34 9.95 12.96 -10.11
C PHE A 34 8.78 13.64 -9.38
N ARG A 35 7.70 12.89 -9.14
CA ARG A 35 6.50 13.43 -8.48
C ARG A 35 5.72 12.35 -7.73
N GLU A 36 5.26 12.73 -6.54
CA GLU A 36 4.30 11.97 -5.74
C GLU A 36 2.92 12.61 -5.79
N VAL A 37 1.87 11.81 -5.93
CA VAL A 37 0.47 12.26 -5.97
C VAL A 37 -0.35 11.47 -4.96
N ASN A 38 -0.78 12.15 -3.90
CA ASN A 38 -1.76 11.64 -2.94
C ASN A 38 -3.16 12.10 -3.39
N GLU A 39 -3.97 11.18 -3.88
CA GLU A 39 -5.32 11.47 -4.38
C GLU A 39 -6.37 11.63 -3.27
N ARG A 40 -6.03 11.30 -2.02
CA ARG A 40 -6.90 11.42 -0.84
C ARG A 40 -8.20 10.64 -1.02
N GLY A 41 -8.08 9.38 -1.43
CA GLY A 41 -9.18 8.43 -1.50
C GLY A 41 -9.30 7.70 -2.85
N PHE A 42 -9.71 6.43 -2.76
CA PHE A 42 -9.96 5.51 -3.87
C PHE A 42 -10.80 6.11 -5.01
N GLY A 43 -11.87 6.82 -4.66
CA GLY A 43 -12.78 7.44 -5.64
C GLY A 43 -12.13 8.56 -6.47
N ASN A 44 -11.13 9.25 -5.93
CA ASN A 44 -10.42 10.31 -6.65
C ASN A 44 -9.43 9.72 -7.66
N ILE A 45 -8.72 8.66 -7.28
CA ILE A 45 -7.89 7.89 -8.24
C ILE A 45 -8.74 7.46 -9.42
N ARG A 46 -9.93 6.86 -9.16
CA ARG A 46 -10.83 6.40 -10.22
C ARG A 46 -11.19 7.51 -11.20
N LYS A 47 -11.55 8.69 -10.69
CA LYS A 47 -11.87 9.87 -11.52
C LYS A 47 -10.65 10.37 -12.30
N GLY A 48 -9.44 10.21 -11.76
CA GLY A 48 -8.18 10.62 -12.35
C GLY A 48 -7.64 9.68 -13.45
N ILE A 49 -8.20 8.49 -13.64
CA ILE A 49 -7.67 7.49 -14.59
C ILE A 49 -7.43 8.04 -16.01
N PRO A 50 -8.37 8.75 -16.65
CA PRO A 50 -8.13 9.26 -18.01
C PRO A 50 -6.89 10.16 -18.10
N LYS A 51 -6.63 10.95 -17.05
CA LYS A 51 -5.46 11.81 -16.94
C LYS A 51 -4.16 10.98 -16.86
N TYR A 52 -4.10 9.94 -16.04
CA TYR A 52 -2.89 9.12 -15.93
C TYR A 52 -2.64 8.30 -17.19
N LEU A 53 -3.69 7.74 -17.81
CA LEU A 53 -3.59 7.07 -19.11
C LEU A 53 -3.01 8.02 -20.17
N GLY A 54 -3.50 9.26 -20.21
CA GLY A 54 -2.98 10.33 -21.05
C GLY A 54 -1.49 10.61 -20.83
N ALA A 55 -1.15 10.98 -19.60
CA ALA A 55 0.18 11.43 -19.20
C ALA A 55 1.26 10.33 -19.26
N SER A 56 0.85 9.06 -19.09
CA SER A 56 1.76 7.91 -19.13
C SER A 56 2.48 7.69 -20.46
N ARG A 57 2.02 8.35 -21.54
CA ARG A 57 2.69 8.32 -22.85
C ARG A 57 3.97 9.17 -22.90
N GLY A 58 4.08 10.18 -22.03
CA GLY A 58 5.25 11.08 -21.98
C GLY A 58 6.16 10.84 -20.77
N MET A 59 5.64 10.25 -19.70
CA MET A 59 6.39 9.99 -18.47
C MET A 59 5.89 8.68 -17.85
N ARG A 60 6.78 7.87 -17.28
CA ARG A 60 6.36 6.61 -16.65
C ARG A 60 5.54 6.89 -15.38
N HIS A 61 4.43 6.19 -15.24
CA HIS A 61 3.51 6.31 -14.11
C HIS A 61 3.35 4.98 -13.39
N VAL A 62 3.33 5.01 -12.05
CA VAL A 62 2.92 3.88 -11.23
C VAL A 62 1.75 4.33 -10.36
N VAL A 63 0.59 3.71 -10.55
CA VAL A 63 -0.61 3.96 -9.76
C VAL A 63 -0.84 2.75 -8.86
N LEU A 64 -0.91 2.97 -7.56
CA LEU A 64 -1.30 1.98 -6.55
C LEU A 64 -2.67 2.35 -5.98
N THR A 65 -3.56 1.37 -5.90
CA THR A 65 -4.87 1.51 -5.24
C THR A 65 -5.15 0.26 -4.42
N ASP A 66 -6.04 0.39 -3.45
CA ASP A 66 -6.60 -0.76 -2.76
C ASP A 66 -7.64 -1.47 -3.63
N LEU A 67 -7.86 -2.76 -3.38
CA LEU A 67 -8.96 -3.51 -4.00
C LEU A 67 -10.31 -3.14 -3.36
N ASP A 68 -10.26 -2.78 -2.09
CA ASP A 68 -11.40 -2.57 -1.20
C ASP A 68 -12.36 -3.77 -1.27
N GLN A 69 -13.65 -3.52 -1.56
CA GLN A 69 -14.67 -4.56 -1.62
C GLN A 69 -14.79 -5.23 -3.00
N ALA A 70 -13.99 -4.83 -4.00
CA ALA A 70 -14.05 -5.48 -5.30
C ALA A 70 -13.68 -6.98 -5.21
N PRO A 71 -14.28 -7.86 -6.03
CA PRO A 71 -14.07 -9.30 -5.88
C PRO A 71 -12.62 -9.69 -6.23
N CYS A 72 -12.00 -9.07 -7.24
CA CYS A 72 -10.61 -9.31 -7.59
C CYS A 72 -9.98 -8.15 -8.38
N ALA A 73 -8.64 -8.07 -8.41
CA ALA A 73 -7.95 -7.01 -9.13
C ALA A 73 -8.30 -6.93 -10.63
N PRO A 74 -8.44 -8.05 -11.38
CA PRO A 74 -8.88 -7.99 -12.78
C PRO A 74 -10.28 -7.38 -12.97
N SER A 75 -11.24 -7.64 -12.07
CA SER A 75 -12.57 -7.02 -12.17
C SER A 75 -12.49 -5.52 -11.94
N LEU A 76 -11.79 -5.10 -10.87
CA LEU A 76 -11.56 -3.69 -10.58
C LEU A 76 -10.96 -2.96 -11.80
N ARG A 77 -9.94 -3.55 -12.41
CA ARG A 77 -9.29 -2.98 -13.60
C ARG A 77 -10.25 -2.82 -14.78
N ARG A 78 -11.13 -3.79 -15.04
CA ARG A 78 -12.16 -3.66 -16.09
C ARG A 78 -13.15 -2.55 -15.76
N ASP A 79 -13.65 -2.51 -14.53
CA ASP A 79 -14.63 -1.53 -14.06
C ASP A 79 -14.08 -0.09 -14.08
N TRP A 80 -12.76 0.03 -14.04
CA TRP A 80 -11.99 1.27 -14.05
C TRP A 80 -11.45 1.63 -15.45
N GLY A 81 -11.70 0.80 -16.48
CA GLY A 81 -11.21 1.06 -17.84
C GLY A 81 -9.69 0.95 -17.98
N VAL A 82 -9.03 0.17 -17.13
CA VAL A 82 -7.57 -0.07 -17.10
C VAL A 82 -7.24 -1.57 -17.22
N ALA A 83 -8.13 -2.33 -17.86
CA ALA A 83 -7.85 -3.72 -18.23
C ALA A 83 -6.58 -3.80 -19.07
N GLU A 84 -6.46 -2.90 -20.05
CA GLU A 84 -5.26 -2.61 -20.81
C GLU A 84 -4.79 -1.20 -20.48
N VAL A 85 -3.48 -1.00 -20.43
CA VAL A 85 -2.85 0.29 -20.11
C VAL A 85 -1.68 0.54 -21.05
N PRO A 86 -1.33 1.80 -21.35
CA PRO A 86 -0.12 2.13 -22.12
C PRO A 86 1.13 1.54 -21.47
N GLU A 87 2.17 1.27 -22.26
CA GLU A 87 3.44 0.70 -21.78
C GLU A 87 4.03 1.51 -20.62
N GLY A 88 3.91 2.84 -20.67
CA GLY A 88 4.39 3.75 -19.63
C GLY A 88 3.54 3.80 -18.36
N LEU A 89 2.49 2.99 -18.20
CA LEU A 89 1.65 2.95 -17.01
C LEU A 89 1.66 1.57 -16.36
N GLN A 90 2.02 1.52 -15.08
CA GLN A 90 1.73 0.37 -14.21
C GLN A 90 0.59 0.72 -13.28
N PHE A 91 -0.55 0.03 -13.45
CA PHE A 91 -1.67 0.09 -12.53
C PHE A 91 -1.64 -1.13 -11.61
N ARG A 92 -1.44 -0.92 -10.31
CA ARG A 92 -1.26 -1.97 -9.29
C ARG A 92 -2.37 -1.90 -8.25
N VAL A 93 -2.74 -3.06 -7.74
CA VAL A 93 -3.85 -3.21 -6.79
C VAL A 93 -3.37 -4.04 -5.60
N ALA A 94 -3.44 -3.48 -4.40
CA ALA A 94 -3.27 -4.22 -3.16
C ALA A 94 -4.54 -5.03 -2.88
N VAL A 95 -4.42 -6.36 -2.74
CA VAL A 95 -5.60 -7.20 -2.48
C VAL A 95 -6.15 -6.90 -1.09
N ARG A 96 -7.46 -6.62 -1.06
CA ARG A 96 -8.18 -5.96 0.04
C ARG A 96 -7.68 -4.53 0.24
N GLU A 97 -6.62 -4.34 1.00
CA GLU A 97 -6.09 -3.02 1.32
C GLU A 97 -4.56 -3.08 1.50
N THR A 98 -3.90 -1.93 1.39
CA THR A 98 -2.45 -1.81 1.59
C THR A 98 -2.02 -2.29 2.98
N GLU A 99 -2.87 -2.17 4.00
CA GLU A 99 -2.62 -2.72 5.33
C GLU A 99 -2.43 -4.24 5.33
N ALA A 100 -3.03 -4.97 4.38
CA ALA A 100 -2.77 -6.41 4.23
C ALA A 100 -1.30 -6.68 3.90
N TRP A 101 -0.67 -5.83 3.09
CA TRP A 101 0.77 -5.94 2.78
C TRP A 101 1.64 -5.65 4.00
N LEU A 102 1.24 -4.70 4.85
CA LEU A 102 1.97 -4.41 6.10
C LEU A 102 1.92 -5.58 7.06
N LEU A 103 0.73 -6.19 7.24
CA LEU A 103 0.54 -7.35 8.11
C LEU A 103 1.22 -8.62 7.59
N ALA A 104 1.58 -8.66 6.30
CA ALA A 104 2.25 -9.81 5.69
C ALA A 104 3.69 -9.99 6.20
N ASP A 105 4.37 -8.89 6.60
CA ASP A 105 5.55 -8.97 7.46
C ASP A 105 5.11 -9.16 8.91
N ARG A 106 4.73 -10.39 9.24
CA ARG A 106 4.10 -10.71 10.52
C ARG A 106 5.01 -10.43 11.70
N ALA A 107 6.29 -10.78 11.57
CA ALA A 107 7.27 -10.60 12.64
C ALA A 107 7.63 -9.13 12.83
N GLY A 108 7.90 -8.40 11.74
CA GLY A 108 8.18 -6.97 11.78
C GLY A 108 7.00 -6.17 12.35
N PHE A 109 5.78 -6.48 11.89
CA PHE A 109 4.59 -5.83 12.42
C PHE A 109 4.36 -6.15 13.90
N ALA A 110 4.53 -7.41 14.33
CA ALA A 110 4.38 -7.79 15.74
C ALA A 110 5.36 -7.05 16.66
N GLN A 111 6.61 -6.90 16.20
CA GLN A 111 7.65 -6.16 16.92
C GLN A 111 7.28 -4.67 17.02
N PHE A 112 6.92 -4.04 15.90
CA PHE A 112 6.47 -2.64 15.85
C PHE A 112 5.28 -2.40 16.77
N ALA A 113 4.23 -3.23 16.64
CA ALA A 113 3.01 -3.12 17.40
C ALA A 113 3.16 -3.60 18.86
N LYS A 114 4.29 -4.18 19.24
CA LYS A 114 4.55 -4.78 20.57
C LYS A 114 3.45 -5.75 20.99
N VAL A 115 3.07 -6.64 20.08
CA VAL A 115 2.10 -7.72 20.26
C VAL A 115 2.75 -9.09 20.06
N ASP A 116 2.05 -10.15 20.46
CA ASP A 116 2.47 -11.52 20.13
C ASP A 116 2.27 -11.79 18.63
N VAL A 117 3.31 -12.25 17.93
CA VAL A 117 3.27 -12.61 16.51
C VAL A 117 2.19 -13.64 16.18
N LYS A 118 1.82 -14.51 17.13
CA LYS A 118 0.72 -15.47 16.97
C LYS A 118 -0.64 -14.81 16.76
N LYS A 119 -0.79 -13.55 17.18
CA LYS A 119 -2.00 -12.76 16.95
C LYS A 119 -2.04 -12.18 15.54
N VAL A 120 -0.89 -11.99 14.89
CA VAL A 120 -0.83 -11.42 13.54
C VAL A 120 -1.29 -12.48 12.53
N PRO A 121 -2.32 -12.19 11.72
CA PRO A 121 -2.90 -13.13 10.76
C PRO A 121 -1.88 -13.78 9.84
N ALA A 122 -2.04 -15.07 9.57
CA ALA A 122 -1.18 -15.81 8.64
C ALA A 122 -1.50 -15.49 7.17
N GLU A 123 -2.73 -15.07 6.87
CA GLU A 123 -3.19 -14.78 5.51
C GLU A 123 -3.88 -13.40 5.46
N PRO A 124 -3.14 -12.28 5.55
CA PRO A 124 -3.73 -10.95 5.66
C PRO A 124 -4.60 -10.55 4.46
N GLU A 125 -4.26 -10.98 3.24
CA GLU A 125 -5.05 -10.68 2.03
C GLU A 125 -6.42 -11.39 2.00
N ARG A 126 -6.68 -12.33 2.93
CA ARG A 126 -8.00 -12.98 3.12
C ARG A 126 -8.88 -12.29 4.14
N LEU A 127 -8.36 -11.28 4.85
CA LEU A 127 -9.15 -10.54 5.82
C LEU A 127 -10.21 -9.69 5.08
N PRO A 128 -11.44 -9.59 5.59
CA PRO A 128 -12.45 -8.73 4.99
C PRO A 128 -12.09 -7.23 5.11
N ASP A 129 -11.40 -6.87 6.20
CA ASP A 129 -10.99 -5.49 6.51
C ASP A 129 -9.60 -5.53 7.21
N PRO A 130 -8.51 -5.56 6.41
CA PRO A 130 -7.15 -5.54 6.92
C PRO A 130 -6.83 -4.34 7.80
N LYS A 131 -7.33 -3.14 7.47
CA LYS A 131 -7.13 -1.90 8.24
C LYS A 131 -7.73 -2.01 9.63
N GLN A 132 -8.95 -2.50 9.75
CA GLN A 132 -9.59 -2.72 11.04
C GLN A 132 -8.90 -3.83 11.84
N ALA A 133 -8.45 -4.90 11.18
CA ALA A 133 -7.67 -5.96 11.83
C ALA A 133 -6.34 -5.41 12.39
N LEU A 134 -5.63 -4.58 11.63
CA LEU A 134 -4.41 -3.89 12.04
C LEU A 134 -4.68 -3.01 13.28
N VAL A 135 -5.70 -2.17 13.25
CA VAL A 135 -6.09 -1.32 14.38
C VAL A 135 -6.44 -2.16 15.62
N ASN A 136 -7.12 -3.29 15.44
CA ASN A 136 -7.47 -4.20 16.53
C ASN A 136 -6.24 -4.87 17.16
N LEU A 137 -5.23 -5.23 16.35
CA LEU A 137 -3.94 -5.71 16.86
C LEU A 137 -3.27 -4.65 17.72
N VAL A 138 -3.18 -3.41 17.21
CA VAL A 138 -2.56 -2.31 17.97
C VAL A 138 -3.33 -1.98 19.24
N ARG A 139 -4.66 -2.12 19.27
CA ARG A 139 -5.46 -1.97 20.50
C ARG A 139 -5.01 -2.92 21.63
N GLY A 140 -4.52 -4.10 21.27
CA GLY A 140 -3.95 -5.07 22.21
C GLY A 140 -2.47 -4.86 22.54
N SER A 141 -1.85 -3.78 22.05
CA SER A 141 -0.43 -3.47 22.26
C SER A 141 -0.09 -3.24 23.73
N ARG A 142 1.12 -3.64 24.10
CA ARG A 142 1.74 -3.28 25.38
C ARG A 142 2.13 -1.80 25.44
N SER A 143 2.25 -1.11 24.30
CA SER A 143 2.58 0.31 24.21
C SER A 143 1.33 1.18 24.27
N LYS A 144 1.03 1.76 25.44
CA LYS A 144 -0.12 2.67 25.59
C LYS A 144 -0.02 3.92 24.71
N ARG A 145 1.21 4.40 24.46
CA ARG A 145 1.46 5.49 23.52
C ARG A 145 1.04 5.12 22.10
N LEU A 146 1.49 3.97 21.60
CA LEU A 146 1.15 3.52 20.25
C LEU A 146 -0.35 3.31 20.07
N VAL A 147 -1.02 2.79 21.10
CA VAL A 147 -2.49 2.67 21.12
C VAL A 147 -3.16 4.03 20.91
N ALA A 148 -2.77 5.04 21.69
CA ALA A 148 -3.36 6.38 21.59
C ALA A 148 -3.10 7.07 20.25
N GLU A 149 -2.01 6.71 19.57
CA GLU A 149 -1.57 7.30 18.30
C GLU A 149 -2.25 6.64 17.08
N ILE A 150 -2.49 5.33 17.10
CA ILE A 150 -3.01 4.56 15.95
C ILE A 150 -4.49 4.19 16.10
N VAL A 151 -4.98 3.95 17.33
CA VAL A 151 -6.35 3.48 17.55
C VAL A 151 -7.28 4.69 17.68
N PRO A 152 -8.43 4.70 16.97
CA PRO A 152 -9.39 5.79 17.12
C PRO A 152 -9.93 5.85 18.56
N PRO A 153 -10.17 7.05 19.11
CA PRO A 153 -10.72 7.22 20.44
C PRO A 153 -12.13 6.63 20.55
N GLN A 154 -12.49 6.11 21.74
CA GLN A 154 -13.80 5.53 21.98
C GLN A 154 -14.91 6.58 21.82
N GLY A 155 -16.01 6.22 21.15
CA GLY A 155 -17.21 7.07 20.98
C GLY A 155 -17.30 7.84 19.65
N GLY A 156 -16.27 7.83 18.81
CA GLY A 156 -16.30 8.44 17.48
C GLY A 156 -16.72 7.44 16.39
N SER A 157 -18.01 7.28 16.12
CA SER A 157 -18.54 6.30 15.16
C SER A 157 -18.16 6.52 13.68
N ARG A 158 -17.33 7.51 13.37
CA ARG A 158 -16.97 7.90 11.99
C ARG A 158 -15.47 7.89 11.69
N VAL A 159 -14.60 7.65 12.67
CA VAL A 159 -13.14 7.69 12.47
C VAL A 159 -12.57 6.30 12.61
N SER A 160 -12.08 5.72 11.52
CA SER A 160 -11.48 4.38 11.48
C SER A 160 -10.02 4.35 11.93
N MET A 161 -9.38 5.52 12.11
CA MET A 161 -7.95 5.67 12.34
C MET A 161 -7.64 6.62 13.50
N GLY A 162 -6.58 6.34 14.26
CA GLY A 162 -6.06 7.24 15.29
C GLY A 162 -5.36 8.47 14.71
N PRO A 163 -5.04 9.46 15.57
CA PRO A 163 -4.55 10.77 15.14
C PRO A 163 -3.22 10.72 14.37
N LEU A 164 -2.33 9.78 14.69
CA LEU A 164 -1.00 9.64 14.06
C LEU A 164 -0.90 8.33 13.26
N TYR A 165 -2.02 7.78 12.79
CA TYR A 165 -2.08 6.52 12.06
C TYR A 165 -1.09 6.48 10.88
N ASN A 166 -1.19 7.45 9.97
CA ASN A 166 -0.33 7.52 8.79
C ASN A 166 1.13 7.75 9.17
N GLU A 167 1.41 8.60 10.17
CA GLU A 167 2.77 8.90 10.61
C GLU A 167 3.47 7.64 11.12
N ARG A 168 2.83 6.92 12.06
CA ARG A 168 3.39 5.73 12.69
C ARG A 168 3.53 4.55 11.74
N LEU A 169 2.55 4.33 10.86
CA LEU A 169 2.66 3.26 9.88
C LEU A 169 3.65 3.59 8.77
N SER A 170 3.80 4.86 8.39
CA SER A 170 4.84 5.26 7.45
C SER A 170 6.24 5.14 8.06
N GLU A 171 6.40 5.44 9.36
CA GLU A 171 7.63 5.16 10.12
C GLU A 171 7.96 3.66 10.09
N PHE A 172 6.97 2.80 10.40
CA PHE A 172 7.11 1.35 10.29
C PHE A 172 7.56 0.93 8.88
N VAL A 173 6.91 1.43 7.83
CA VAL A 173 7.25 1.14 6.42
C VAL A 173 8.68 1.50 6.09
N ARG A 174 9.16 2.68 6.52
CA ARG A 174 10.50 3.14 6.24
C ARG A 174 11.57 2.34 6.99
N GLU A 175 11.35 2.10 8.27
CA GLU A 175 12.40 1.68 9.21
C GLU A 175 12.41 0.19 9.52
N HIS A 176 11.27 -0.49 9.39
CA HIS A 176 11.11 -1.84 9.93
C HIS A 176 10.46 -2.84 8.96
N TRP A 177 9.55 -2.39 8.11
CA TRP A 177 8.82 -3.28 7.21
C TRP A 177 9.74 -3.92 6.17
N ASP A 178 9.74 -5.26 6.14
CA ASP A 178 10.49 -6.05 5.17
C ASP A 178 9.59 -6.49 4.00
N VAL A 179 9.81 -5.86 2.85
CA VAL A 179 9.07 -6.15 1.61
C VAL A 179 9.31 -7.57 1.11
N SER A 180 10.52 -8.12 1.32
CA SER A 180 10.86 -9.47 0.89
C SER A 180 10.05 -10.49 1.69
N VAL A 181 10.07 -10.37 3.02
CA VAL A 181 9.29 -11.24 3.92
C VAL A 181 7.79 -11.09 3.65
N ALA A 182 7.31 -9.86 3.51
CA ALA A 182 5.90 -9.61 3.19
C ALA A 182 5.48 -10.25 1.85
N SER A 183 6.37 -10.26 0.84
CA SER A 183 6.07 -10.84 -0.48
C SER A 183 5.91 -12.35 -0.44
N GLU A 184 6.51 -13.05 0.51
CA GLU A 184 6.32 -14.50 0.70
C GLU A 184 4.90 -14.85 1.16
N VAL A 185 4.24 -13.92 1.86
CA VAL A 185 2.91 -14.10 2.47
C VAL A 185 1.79 -13.42 1.67
N ALA A 186 2.09 -12.33 0.94
CA ALA A 186 1.13 -11.54 0.17
C ALA A 186 1.34 -11.71 -1.35
N PRO A 187 0.59 -12.61 -2.01
CA PRO A 187 0.73 -12.84 -3.45
C PRO A 187 0.54 -11.59 -4.32
N SER A 188 -0.31 -10.63 -3.92
CA SER A 188 -0.49 -9.41 -4.71
C SER A 188 0.68 -8.43 -4.60
N LEU A 189 1.38 -8.44 -3.47
CA LEU A 189 2.64 -7.71 -3.29
C LEU A 189 3.76 -8.31 -4.14
N LEU A 190 3.96 -9.63 -4.08
CA LEU A 190 4.98 -10.32 -4.88
C LEU A 190 4.83 -10.00 -6.38
N ARG A 191 3.63 -10.18 -6.93
CA ARG A 191 3.33 -9.84 -8.34
C ARG A 191 3.57 -8.37 -8.65
N THR A 192 3.45 -7.49 -7.66
CA THR A 192 3.71 -6.05 -7.83
C THR A 192 5.20 -5.77 -7.88
N VAL A 193 5.98 -6.33 -6.95
CA VAL A 193 7.45 -6.22 -6.96
C VAL A 193 8.03 -6.74 -8.28
N GLU A 194 7.60 -7.93 -8.72
CA GLU A 194 8.07 -8.54 -9.98
C GLU A 194 7.71 -7.69 -11.20
N ARG A 195 6.48 -7.18 -11.26
CA ARG A 195 6.06 -6.35 -12.38
C ARG A 195 6.81 -5.02 -12.42
N LEU A 196 7.03 -4.38 -11.28
CA LEU A 196 7.78 -3.13 -11.20
C LEU A 196 9.27 -3.33 -11.54
N ARG A 197 9.87 -4.45 -11.13
CA ARG A 197 11.25 -4.81 -11.49
C ARG A 197 11.47 -4.93 -13.00
N SER A 198 10.46 -5.38 -13.75
CA SER A 198 10.50 -5.47 -15.22
C SER A 198 10.09 -4.18 -15.91
N PHE A 199 9.37 -3.29 -15.23
CA PHE A 199 8.92 -2.01 -15.77
C PHE A 199 9.98 -0.91 -15.69
N LEU A 200 10.86 -0.98 -14.68
CA LEU A 200 11.98 -0.08 -14.47
C LEU A 200 13.14 -0.41 -15.41
#